data_AF-A0A9C9F6W6-F1
#
_entry.id   AF-A0A9C9F6W6-F1
#
_cell.length_a   1.000
_cell.length_b   1.000
_cell.length_c   1.000
_cell.angle_alpha   90.00
_cell.angle_beta   90.00
_cell.angle_gamma   90.00
#
_symmetry.space_group_name_H-M   'P 1'
#
loop_
_entity.id
_entity.type
_entity.pdbx_description
1 polymer ?
#
loop_
_entity_poly.entity_id
_entity_poly.type
_entity_poly.pdbx_seq_one_letter_code
_entity_poly.pdbx_strand_id
1 'polypeptide(L)'
;MEVRELRRGKNRILILSAVFLVSVVFLYTGPAGAGPYLNSAHGNGSYGVKRSAPGFPTDYSRGLCAHCHEQHASIGGAEPAPVGGPDNYMLFDTNYTSQTSDFCFDCHTDTSSYQTGGSIVNRSYSFRAGGWTLDTLNDILEAFSFNSVGASHHLDDISTFITGRWGYTSDSNPCVACHNPHSAQGDPINAPNSAKSSSSRGWPVSRPSLHSKDNNAWGLWGDGVGEKMSDYVGALLYQAPYRFGSTTSFEPDGSTTQDGSNLTDFVSLCTDCHNSTNTIYSTTLGGDLRTIDWVTTGGDSSTSGDKHGKNYATVGIDIKPPFSNSNSGQYVLSCTDCHEPHGSPNDYLIRREVNGGVLTGTVGSGTKSFGYLCRQCHLDDVSYNGKANFWEYIHHKSADHPYTQSRCRNCHGSGGNPPPPIRCSLCHSHGSSADNRRTF
;
A
#
# COMPACT_ATOMS: atom_id res chain seq x y z
N MET A 1 52.49 54.05 -29.04
CA MET A 1 52.30 53.52 -27.67
C MET A 1 50.82 53.36 -27.32
N GLU A 2 49.93 54.25 -27.79
CA GLU A 2 48.47 54.20 -27.58
C GLU A 2 47.72 52.95 -28.06
N VAL A 3 48.07 52.37 -29.22
CA VAL A 3 47.30 51.25 -29.80
C VAL A 3 47.44 49.94 -28.99
N ARG A 4 48.53 49.79 -28.23
CA ARG A 4 48.76 48.61 -27.36
C ARG A 4 47.94 48.65 -26.08
N GLU A 5 47.63 49.84 -25.55
CA GLU A 5 46.85 49.99 -24.32
C GLU A 5 45.34 49.75 -24.56
N LEU A 6 44.81 50.24 -25.69
CA LEU A 6 43.41 50.02 -26.09
C LEU A 6 43.06 48.54 -26.30
N ARG A 7 43.97 47.75 -26.88
CA ARG A 7 43.80 46.29 -27.05
C ARG A 7 43.83 45.54 -25.71
N ARG A 8 44.66 46.02 -24.78
CA ARG A 8 44.81 45.45 -23.43
C ARG A 8 43.59 45.75 -22.54
N GLY A 9 42.96 46.92 -22.72
CA GLY A 9 41.71 47.30 -22.05
C GLY A 9 40.49 46.49 -22.51
N LYS A 10 40.31 46.30 -23.82
CA LYS A 10 39.21 45.47 -24.36
C LYS A 10 39.27 44.01 -23.91
N ASN A 11 40.47 43.42 -23.89
CA ASN A 11 40.65 42.05 -23.42
C ASN A 11 40.37 41.91 -21.92
N ARG A 12 40.71 42.92 -21.11
CA ARG A 12 40.41 42.92 -19.66
C ARG A 12 38.91 43.06 -19.36
N ILE A 13 38.19 43.89 -20.13
CA ILE A 13 36.74 44.03 -20.00
C ILE A 13 36.03 42.74 -20.39
N LEU A 14 36.43 42.09 -21.49
CA LEU A 14 35.89 40.78 -21.91
C LEU A 14 36.13 39.67 -20.87
N ILE A 15 37.32 39.62 -20.27
CA ILE A 15 37.64 38.64 -19.23
C ILE A 15 36.82 38.90 -17.96
N LEU A 16 36.68 40.16 -17.53
CA LEU A 16 35.85 40.53 -16.38
C LEU A 16 34.36 40.22 -16.61
N SER A 17 33.84 40.48 -17.82
CA SER A 17 32.47 40.12 -18.19
C SER A 17 32.25 38.61 -18.23
N ALA A 18 33.21 37.83 -18.74
CA ALA A 18 33.12 36.37 -18.76
C ALA A 18 33.20 35.76 -17.35
N VAL A 19 34.12 36.25 -16.51
CA VAL A 19 34.23 35.82 -15.11
C VAL A 19 32.97 36.18 -14.34
N PHE A 20 32.42 37.38 -14.52
CA PHE A 20 31.16 37.78 -13.90
C PHE A 20 29.99 36.91 -14.36
N LEU A 21 29.88 36.61 -15.67
CA LEU A 21 28.83 35.74 -16.19
C LEU A 21 28.94 34.31 -15.64
N VAL A 22 30.15 33.75 -15.59
CA VAL A 22 30.42 32.42 -15.03
C VAL A 22 30.12 32.40 -13.53
N SER A 23 30.56 33.42 -12.77
CA SER A 23 30.24 33.54 -11.35
C SER A 23 28.75 33.71 -11.11
N VAL A 24 28.02 34.46 -11.93
CA VAL A 24 26.55 34.60 -11.83
C VAL A 24 25.86 33.28 -12.13
N VAL A 25 26.32 32.50 -13.12
CA VAL A 25 25.80 31.15 -13.38
C VAL A 25 26.01 30.25 -12.17
N PHE A 26 27.23 30.20 -11.59
CA PHE A 26 27.52 29.38 -10.40
C PHE A 26 26.87 29.88 -9.10
N LEU A 27 26.54 31.18 -8.99
CA LEU A 27 25.84 31.75 -7.84
C LEU A 27 24.31 31.56 -7.93
N TYR A 28 23.75 31.42 -9.13
CA TYR A 28 22.32 31.14 -9.34
C TYR A 28 22.01 29.65 -9.48
N THR A 29 22.97 28.82 -9.89
CA THR A 29 22.87 27.37 -9.77
C THR A 29 23.31 26.99 -8.36
N GLY A 30 22.36 27.00 -7.41
CA GLY A 30 22.61 26.38 -6.10
C GLY A 30 23.14 24.95 -6.29
N PRO A 31 23.88 24.39 -5.31
CA PRO A 31 24.29 22.99 -5.39
C PRO A 31 23.04 22.14 -5.68
N ALA A 32 23.14 21.22 -6.64
CA ALA A 32 22.09 20.24 -6.89
C ALA A 32 21.94 19.41 -5.61
N GLY A 33 21.03 19.84 -4.73
CA GLY A 33 20.75 19.18 -3.48
C GLY A 33 20.00 17.89 -3.77
N ALA A 34 20.42 16.79 -3.16
CA ALA A 34 19.70 15.53 -3.24
C ALA A 34 18.31 15.57 -2.54
N GLY A 35 17.89 16.73 -2.02
CA GLY A 35 16.60 16.88 -1.34
C GLY A 35 16.42 15.86 -0.21
N PRO A 36 15.25 15.21 -0.09
CA PRO A 36 14.99 14.19 0.92
C PRO A 36 15.69 12.85 0.61
N TYR A 37 16.28 12.67 -0.58
CA TYR A 37 16.81 11.38 -1.04
C TYR A 37 17.84 10.76 -0.10
N LEU A 38 18.77 11.55 0.44
CA LEU A 38 19.80 11.02 1.34
C LEU A 38 19.22 10.50 2.68
N ASN A 39 17.99 10.90 3.01
CA ASN A 39 17.25 10.42 4.19
C ASN A 39 16.29 9.26 3.85
N SER A 40 16.13 8.91 2.58
CA SER A 40 15.27 7.81 2.15
C SER A 40 15.98 6.46 2.30
N ALA A 41 15.20 5.39 2.22
CA ALA A 41 15.72 4.04 2.11
C ALA A 41 16.64 3.89 0.90
N HIS A 42 16.33 4.58 -0.21
CA HIS A 42 17.08 4.42 -1.43
C HIS A 42 18.39 5.20 -1.44
N GLY A 43 18.41 6.44 -0.93
CA GLY A 43 19.61 7.29 -0.92
C GLY A 43 20.50 7.11 0.31
N ASN A 44 20.17 6.19 1.22
CA ASN A 44 20.98 5.95 2.41
C ASN A 44 22.35 5.34 2.05
N GLY A 45 23.45 5.95 2.51
CA GLY A 45 24.80 5.47 2.23
C GLY A 45 25.18 4.12 2.85
N SER A 46 24.45 3.67 3.88
CA SER A 46 24.75 2.42 4.61
C SER A 46 23.97 1.23 4.05
N TYR A 47 22.68 1.39 3.76
CA TYR A 47 21.78 0.31 3.37
C TYR A 47 20.92 0.59 2.13
N GLY A 48 21.08 1.76 1.50
CA GLY A 48 20.32 2.13 0.31
C GLY A 48 20.74 1.42 -0.97
N VAL A 49 20.25 1.89 -2.11
CA VAL A 49 20.39 1.21 -3.40
C VAL A 49 21.86 1.11 -3.77
N LYS A 50 22.30 -0.10 -4.14
CA LYS A 50 23.60 -0.31 -4.77
C LYS A 50 23.44 -1.28 -5.93
N ARG A 51 23.40 -0.76 -7.15
CA ARG A 51 23.32 -1.58 -8.36
C ARG A 51 24.64 -2.30 -8.61
N SER A 52 24.57 -3.59 -8.95
CA SER A 52 25.73 -4.43 -9.33
C SER A 52 25.50 -5.20 -10.63
N ALA A 53 24.60 -4.70 -11.49
CA ALA A 53 24.39 -5.28 -12.81
C ALA A 53 25.70 -5.24 -13.64
N PRO A 54 25.93 -6.22 -14.54
CA PRO A 54 27.10 -6.24 -15.41
C PRO A 54 27.25 -4.92 -16.18
N GLY A 55 28.47 -4.35 -16.17
CA GLY A 55 28.77 -3.10 -16.86
C GLY A 55 28.51 -1.83 -16.06
N PHE A 56 27.91 -1.92 -14.87
CA PHE A 56 27.71 -0.76 -14.00
C PHE A 56 28.97 -0.45 -13.16
N PRO A 57 29.37 0.82 -13.00
CA PRO A 57 30.58 1.18 -12.25
C PRO A 57 30.56 0.71 -10.79
N THR A 58 31.58 -0.07 -10.41
CA THR A 58 31.69 -0.65 -9.06
C THR A 58 32.08 0.35 -7.98
N ASP A 59 32.62 1.50 -8.38
CA ASP A 59 33.10 2.60 -7.53
C ASP A 59 31.99 3.56 -7.10
N TYR A 60 30.79 3.46 -7.68
CA TYR A 60 29.64 4.26 -7.26
C TYR A 60 29.22 3.91 -5.83
N SER A 61 29.20 4.93 -4.98
CA SER A 61 28.82 4.79 -3.57
C SER A 61 27.37 4.34 -3.44
N ARG A 62 27.07 3.51 -2.44
CA ARG A 62 25.69 3.14 -2.12
C ARG A 62 24.85 4.40 -1.87
N GLY A 63 23.58 4.37 -2.30
CA GLY A 63 22.67 5.50 -2.17
C GLY A 63 22.94 6.66 -3.14
N LEU A 64 23.81 6.49 -4.14
CA LEU A 64 23.99 7.47 -5.21
C LEU A 64 22.80 7.45 -6.19
N CYS A 65 22.37 8.61 -6.70
CA CYS A 65 21.25 8.71 -7.65
C CYS A 65 21.47 7.86 -8.92
N ALA A 66 22.73 7.64 -9.29
CA ALA A 66 23.13 6.87 -10.46
C ALA A 66 22.74 5.38 -10.41
N HIS A 67 22.33 4.88 -9.24
CA HIS A 67 21.80 3.52 -9.14
C HIS A 67 20.37 3.39 -9.69
N CYS A 68 19.64 4.51 -9.82
CA CYS A 68 18.30 4.56 -10.40
C CYS A 68 18.26 5.35 -11.73
N HIS A 69 19.17 6.32 -11.88
CA HIS A 69 19.25 7.16 -13.06
C HIS A 69 20.54 6.92 -13.85
N GLU A 70 20.46 6.93 -15.17
CA GLU A 70 21.62 6.89 -16.04
C GLU A 70 22.30 8.26 -16.05
N GLN A 71 23.58 8.29 -15.64
CA GLN A 71 24.37 9.52 -15.67
C GLN A 71 25.08 9.60 -17.02
N HIS A 72 24.65 10.53 -17.88
CA HIS A 72 25.40 10.89 -19.11
C HIS A 72 26.63 11.72 -18.76
N ALA A 73 27.58 11.11 -18.06
CA ALA A 73 28.90 11.67 -17.83
C ALA A 73 29.91 10.82 -18.60
N SER A 74 30.61 11.44 -19.56
CA SER A 74 31.49 10.71 -20.46
C SER A 74 32.49 9.88 -19.67
N ILE A 75 32.48 8.57 -19.86
CA ILE A 75 33.47 7.69 -19.24
C ILE A 75 34.64 7.60 -20.22
N GLY A 76 35.75 8.27 -19.89
CA GLY A 76 36.94 8.27 -20.74
C GLY A 76 36.79 9.06 -22.06
N GLY A 77 35.86 10.03 -22.12
CA GLY A 77 35.64 10.89 -23.29
C GLY A 77 34.69 10.30 -24.35
N ALA A 78 34.05 9.17 -24.08
CA ALA A 78 33.00 8.61 -24.91
C ALA A 78 31.68 8.54 -24.13
N GLU A 79 30.62 9.10 -24.70
CA GLU A 79 29.25 8.86 -24.27
C GLU A 79 28.73 7.66 -25.07
N PRO A 80 28.17 6.62 -24.43
CA PRO A 80 27.39 5.62 -25.15
C PRO A 80 26.26 6.32 -25.91
N ALA A 81 26.08 6.02 -27.20
CA ALA A 81 24.92 6.52 -27.93
C ALA A 81 23.65 5.94 -27.27
N PRO A 82 22.69 6.76 -26.82
CA PRO A 82 21.48 6.24 -26.20
C PRO A 82 20.71 5.39 -27.21
N VAL A 83 20.36 4.17 -26.83
CA VAL A 83 19.45 3.33 -27.62
C VAL A 83 18.04 3.89 -27.41
N GLY A 84 17.57 4.73 -28.34
CA GLY A 84 16.20 5.27 -28.32
C GLY A 84 16.04 6.76 -27.95
N GLY A 85 17.13 7.50 -27.74
CA GLY A 85 17.08 8.91 -27.31
C GLY A 85 17.04 9.06 -25.78
N PRO A 86 17.01 10.30 -25.24
CA PRO A 86 16.96 10.51 -23.78
C PRO A 86 15.59 10.09 -23.23
N ASP A 87 15.59 9.22 -22.21
CA ASP A 87 14.39 8.91 -21.43
C ASP A 87 13.93 10.14 -20.61
N ASN A 88 12.62 10.34 -20.46
CA ASN A 88 12.04 11.51 -19.77
C ASN A 88 12.52 11.63 -18.32
N TYR A 89 12.87 10.52 -17.69
CA TYR A 89 13.31 10.43 -16.30
C TYR A 89 14.75 9.94 -16.17
N MET A 90 15.42 9.69 -17.31
CA MET A 90 16.77 9.13 -17.38
C MET A 90 16.90 7.88 -16.51
N LEU A 91 15.87 7.03 -16.45
CA LEU A 91 15.95 5.78 -15.70
C LEU A 91 16.93 4.82 -16.38
N PHE A 92 17.55 3.93 -15.60
CA PHE A 92 18.49 2.97 -16.16
C PHE A 92 17.82 1.84 -16.97
N ASP A 93 16.53 1.63 -16.76
CA ASP A 93 15.70 0.70 -17.53
C ASP A 93 14.35 1.37 -17.84
N THR A 94 13.57 0.72 -18.67
CA THR A 94 12.23 1.12 -19.09
C THR A 94 11.34 1.28 -17.86
N ASN A 95 10.71 2.45 -17.74
CA ASN A 95 9.93 2.81 -16.55
C ASN A 95 8.87 1.75 -16.19
N TYR A 96 7.97 1.44 -17.12
CA TYR A 96 6.90 0.46 -16.95
C TYR A 96 6.53 -0.17 -18.30
N THR A 97 6.40 -1.50 -18.34
CA THR A 97 6.01 -2.24 -19.56
C THR A 97 4.78 -3.11 -19.36
N SER A 98 4.64 -3.78 -18.21
CA SER A 98 3.50 -4.66 -17.91
C SER A 98 3.41 -4.98 -16.42
N GLN A 99 2.36 -5.68 -16.01
CA GLN A 99 2.12 -6.16 -14.65
C GLN A 99 3.34 -6.79 -13.92
N THR A 100 4.26 -7.41 -14.65
CA THR A 100 5.45 -8.08 -14.08
C THR A 100 6.76 -7.55 -14.67
N SER A 101 6.75 -6.39 -15.32
CA SER A 101 7.92 -5.76 -15.91
C SER A 101 7.87 -4.25 -15.71
N ASP A 102 8.65 -3.80 -14.74
CA ASP A 102 8.73 -2.44 -14.21
C ASP A 102 10.15 -2.21 -13.67
N PHE A 103 10.71 -1.00 -13.82
CA PHE A 103 12.08 -0.74 -13.37
C PHE A 103 12.26 -0.97 -11.86
N CYS A 104 11.20 -0.79 -11.05
CA CYS A 104 11.25 -1.07 -9.62
C CYS A 104 11.52 -2.55 -9.37
N PHE A 105 10.97 -3.45 -10.20
CA PHE A 105 11.12 -4.90 -10.05
C PHE A 105 12.53 -5.39 -10.37
N ASP A 106 13.32 -4.66 -11.16
CA ASP A 106 14.73 -5.00 -11.38
C ASP A 106 15.53 -5.02 -10.07
N CYS A 107 15.11 -4.22 -9.08
CA CYS A 107 15.69 -4.22 -7.73
C CYS A 107 14.83 -4.99 -6.71
N HIS A 108 13.50 -4.92 -6.82
CA HIS A 108 12.53 -5.51 -5.88
C HIS A 108 12.07 -6.93 -6.26
N THR A 109 13.04 -7.76 -6.68
CA THR A 109 12.87 -9.18 -7.01
C THR A 109 13.88 -10.03 -6.25
N ASP A 110 13.57 -11.30 -6.02
CA ASP A 110 14.44 -12.26 -5.36
C ASP A 110 15.55 -12.75 -6.29
N THR A 111 15.13 -13.35 -7.40
CA THR A 111 16.06 -13.87 -8.40
C THR A 111 16.42 -12.78 -9.40
N SER A 112 17.73 -12.69 -9.71
CA SER A 112 18.27 -11.71 -10.69
C SER A 112 18.12 -10.24 -10.28
N SER A 113 18.00 -9.95 -8.97
CA SER A 113 18.02 -8.58 -8.47
C SER A 113 19.27 -7.83 -8.90
N TYR A 114 19.09 -6.58 -9.31
CA TYR A 114 20.17 -5.67 -9.65
C TYR A 114 20.89 -5.15 -8.39
N GLN A 115 20.40 -5.44 -7.19
CA GLN A 115 21.01 -5.02 -5.92
C GLN A 115 22.24 -5.84 -5.50
N THR A 116 23.28 -5.14 -5.05
CA THR A 116 24.47 -5.73 -4.43
C THR A 116 24.12 -6.28 -3.06
N GLY A 117 24.40 -7.56 -2.85
CA GLY A 117 24.01 -8.30 -1.65
C GLY A 117 22.81 -9.22 -1.88
N GLY A 118 22.24 -9.20 -3.08
CA GLY A 118 21.10 -10.02 -3.49
C GLY A 118 19.75 -9.33 -3.29
N SER A 119 18.70 -10.13 -3.39
CA SER A 119 17.29 -9.78 -3.19
C SER A 119 17.01 -8.81 -2.04
N ILE A 120 16.15 -7.83 -2.31
CA ILE A 120 15.38 -7.16 -1.24
C ILE A 120 14.17 -8.05 -0.95
N VAL A 121 14.24 -8.81 0.15
CA VAL A 121 13.06 -9.57 0.58
C VAL A 121 12.00 -8.57 1.03
N ASN A 122 10.87 -8.56 0.34
CA ASN A 122 9.71 -7.75 0.60
C ASN A 122 8.43 -8.57 0.70
N ARG A 123 8.31 -9.25 1.84
CA ARG A 123 7.19 -10.11 2.19
C ARG A 123 5.87 -9.36 2.38
N SER A 124 4.78 -10.10 2.47
CA SER A 124 3.43 -9.58 2.69
C SER A 124 3.29 -8.75 3.97
N TYR A 125 2.19 -8.03 4.08
CA TYR A 125 1.80 -7.35 5.31
C TYR A 125 1.55 -8.36 6.44
N SER A 126 0.99 -9.53 6.13
CA SER A 126 0.85 -10.64 7.09
C SER A 126 2.18 -11.03 7.73
N PHE A 127 3.29 -11.04 6.98
CA PHE A 127 4.63 -11.27 7.54
C PHE A 127 5.15 -10.04 8.28
N ARG A 128 5.21 -8.89 7.58
CA ARG A 128 5.92 -7.70 8.07
C ARG A 128 5.26 -7.11 9.30
N ALA A 129 3.95 -6.92 9.28
CA ALA A 129 3.20 -6.32 10.37
C ALA A 129 2.52 -7.38 11.25
N GLY A 130 1.88 -8.37 10.62
CA GLY A 130 1.20 -9.47 11.32
C GLY A 130 2.16 -10.44 12.02
N GLY A 131 3.45 -10.47 11.66
CA GLY A 131 4.43 -11.37 12.27
C GLY A 131 4.29 -12.84 11.89
N TRP A 132 3.48 -13.15 10.87
CA TRP A 132 3.31 -14.51 10.37
C TRP A 132 4.62 -15.02 9.76
N THR A 133 5.06 -16.22 10.13
CA THR A 133 6.40 -16.74 9.76
C THR A 133 6.39 -17.72 8.60
N LEU A 134 5.21 -18.14 8.13
CA LEU A 134 5.07 -19.11 7.02
C LEU A 134 4.66 -18.44 5.70
N ASP A 135 4.88 -17.14 5.59
CA ASP A 135 4.65 -16.43 4.35
C ASP A 135 5.56 -16.97 3.24
N THR A 136 4.94 -17.31 2.11
CA THR A 136 5.62 -17.88 0.94
C THR A 136 6.10 -16.81 -0.03
N LEU A 137 5.68 -15.55 0.13
CA LEU A 137 6.18 -14.44 -0.66
C LEU A 137 7.53 -13.96 -0.11
N ASN A 138 8.49 -13.80 -1.00
CA ASN A 138 9.78 -13.23 -0.71
C ASN A 138 9.89 -11.79 -1.21
N ASP A 139 9.25 -11.40 -2.31
CA ASP A 139 9.47 -10.06 -2.88
C ASP A 139 8.21 -9.41 -3.46
N ILE A 140 8.38 -8.19 -3.99
CA ILE A 140 7.27 -7.41 -4.56
C ILE A 140 6.84 -7.96 -5.91
N LEU A 141 7.77 -8.37 -6.78
CA LEU A 141 7.43 -8.92 -8.08
C LEU A 141 6.52 -10.16 -7.93
N GLU A 142 6.82 -11.05 -6.98
CA GLU A 142 5.97 -12.20 -6.65
C GLU A 142 4.57 -11.76 -6.21
N ALA A 143 4.47 -10.74 -5.36
CA ALA A 143 3.18 -10.20 -4.92
C ALA A 143 2.35 -9.64 -6.08
N PHE A 144 2.98 -8.97 -7.05
CA PHE A 144 2.29 -8.46 -8.25
C PHE A 144 2.03 -9.54 -9.33
N SER A 145 2.67 -10.71 -9.22
CA SER A 145 2.54 -11.81 -10.19
C SER A 145 1.29 -12.68 -10.00
N PHE A 146 0.48 -12.45 -8.96
CA PHE A 146 -0.79 -13.18 -8.81
C PHE A 146 -1.79 -12.79 -9.90
N ASN A 147 -2.18 -13.76 -10.73
CA ASN A 147 -3.13 -13.56 -11.84
C ASN A 147 -4.30 -14.57 -11.89
N SER A 148 -4.21 -15.74 -11.23
CA SER A 148 -5.33 -16.66 -10.95
C SER A 148 -4.85 -17.85 -10.08
N VAL A 149 -5.55 -18.33 -9.05
CA VAL A 149 -6.79 -17.84 -8.41
C VAL A 149 -6.54 -16.69 -7.40
N GLY A 150 -5.41 -16.00 -7.53
CA GLY A 150 -5.05 -14.82 -6.75
C GLY A 150 -5.21 -13.53 -7.55
N ALA A 151 -5.10 -12.41 -6.84
CA ALA A 151 -5.15 -11.08 -7.43
C ALA A 151 -4.06 -10.19 -6.83
N SER A 152 -3.71 -9.15 -7.57
CA SER A 152 -2.86 -8.04 -7.16
C SER A 152 -3.52 -6.72 -7.55
N HIS A 153 -3.07 -5.61 -6.98
CA HIS A 153 -3.38 -4.31 -7.54
C HIS A 153 -2.79 -4.23 -8.94
N HIS A 154 -3.66 -4.26 -9.96
CA HIS A 154 -3.22 -4.36 -11.34
C HIS A 154 -2.60 -3.04 -11.80
N LEU A 155 -1.33 -3.07 -12.18
CA LEU A 155 -0.52 -1.89 -12.49
C LEU A 155 -1.03 -1.14 -13.72
N ASP A 156 -1.56 -1.84 -14.73
CA ASP A 156 -2.18 -1.17 -15.89
C ASP A 156 -3.47 -0.42 -15.49
N ASP A 157 -4.24 -0.98 -14.55
CA ASP A 157 -5.48 -0.36 -14.07
C ASP A 157 -5.15 0.87 -13.21
N ILE A 158 -4.10 0.78 -12.37
CA ILE A 158 -3.57 1.91 -11.60
C ILE A 158 -3.08 3.00 -12.55
N SER A 159 -2.23 2.66 -13.52
CA SER A 159 -1.68 3.62 -14.49
C SER A 159 -2.79 4.36 -15.24
N THR A 160 -3.79 3.61 -15.71
CA THR A 160 -4.98 4.17 -16.36
C THR A 160 -5.74 5.12 -15.44
N PHE A 161 -5.93 4.73 -14.17
CA PHE A 161 -6.69 5.51 -13.21
C PHE A 161 -5.99 6.83 -12.81
N ILE A 162 -4.69 6.78 -12.54
CA ILE A 162 -3.93 7.96 -12.06
C ILE A 162 -3.60 8.95 -13.17
N THR A 163 -3.54 8.51 -14.44
CA THR A 163 -3.17 9.38 -15.57
C THR A 163 -4.05 10.63 -15.62
N GLY A 164 -3.42 11.81 -15.57
CA GLY A 164 -4.10 13.10 -15.57
C GLY A 164 -4.66 13.53 -14.20
N ARG A 165 -4.44 12.76 -13.14
CA ARG A 165 -4.79 13.10 -11.74
C ARG A 165 -3.53 13.44 -10.96
N TRP A 166 -3.64 14.31 -9.96
CA TRP A 166 -2.60 14.55 -8.95
C TRP A 166 -1.16 14.78 -9.47
N GLY A 167 -1.03 15.32 -10.69
CA GLY A 167 0.26 15.56 -11.33
C GLY A 167 0.85 14.38 -12.11
N TYR A 168 0.22 13.20 -12.10
CA TYR A 168 0.64 12.05 -12.89
C TYR A 168 0.33 12.22 -14.38
N THR A 169 1.23 11.68 -15.19
CA THR A 169 1.14 11.60 -16.65
C THR A 169 1.07 10.14 -17.09
N SER A 170 0.85 9.90 -18.39
CA SER A 170 0.93 8.56 -18.99
C SER A 170 2.31 7.91 -18.82
N ASP A 171 3.34 8.71 -18.59
CA ASP A 171 4.71 8.25 -18.45
C ASP A 171 5.05 7.96 -16.98
N SER A 172 4.15 8.25 -16.04
CA SER A 172 4.38 8.01 -14.61
C SER A 172 4.34 6.52 -14.28
N ASN A 173 5.26 6.08 -13.42
CA ASN A 173 5.29 4.70 -12.96
C ASN A 173 4.07 4.40 -12.06
N PRO A 174 3.32 3.31 -12.25
CA PRO A 174 2.17 2.99 -11.39
C PRO A 174 2.56 2.71 -9.93
N CYS A 175 3.78 2.24 -9.65
CA CYS A 175 4.28 2.05 -8.29
C CYS A 175 4.41 3.40 -7.53
N VAL A 176 4.70 4.49 -8.25
CA VAL A 176 4.80 5.81 -7.62
C VAL A 176 3.45 6.44 -7.29
N ALA A 177 2.34 5.77 -7.61
CA ALA A 177 1.02 6.14 -7.10
C ALA A 177 0.99 6.12 -5.56
N CYS A 178 1.61 5.10 -4.97
CA CYS A 178 1.58 4.85 -3.52
C CYS A 178 2.93 5.13 -2.84
N HIS A 179 3.99 5.30 -3.61
CA HIS A 179 5.36 5.43 -3.11
C HIS A 179 6.07 6.66 -3.67
N ASN A 180 6.85 7.34 -2.82
CA ASN A 180 7.82 8.32 -3.28
C ASN A 180 9.22 7.70 -3.20
N PRO A 181 9.84 7.24 -4.30
CA PRO A 181 11.16 6.61 -4.26
C PRO A 181 12.27 7.55 -3.78
N HIS A 182 12.05 8.88 -3.78
CA HIS A 182 13.01 9.85 -3.24
C HIS A 182 12.86 10.10 -1.74
N SER A 183 11.81 9.61 -1.09
CA SER A 183 11.59 9.84 0.35
C SER A 183 11.28 8.57 1.14
N ALA A 184 10.74 7.53 0.48
CA ALA A 184 10.28 6.29 1.09
C ALA A 184 11.32 5.71 2.05
N GLN A 185 10.88 5.39 3.26
CA GLN A 185 11.72 4.75 4.26
C GLN A 185 11.50 3.23 4.24
N GLY A 186 12.53 2.47 4.63
CA GLY A 186 12.44 1.02 4.73
C GLY A 186 11.51 0.64 5.86
N ASP A 187 10.67 -0.38 5.68
CA ASP A 187 9.69 -0.78 6.68
C ASP A 187 9.70 -2.31 6.89
N PRO A 188 10.64 -2.85 7.70
CA PRO A 188 11.46 -2.14 8.65
C PRO A 188 12.76 -1.55 8.08
N ILE A 189 13.20 -0.45 8.69
CA ILE A 189 14.42 0.28 8.40
C ILE A 189 15.61 -0.66 8.59
N ASN A 190 16.46 -0.76 7.57
CA ASN A 190 17.70 -1.56 7.59
C ASN A 190 17.48 -3.05 7.95
N ALA A 191 16.28 -3.58 7.72
CA ALA A 191 15.95 -4.98 8.02
C ALA A 191 14.89 -5.53 7.04
N PRO A 192 15.17 -5.54 5.72
CA PRO A 192 14.17 -5.92 4.71
C PRO A 192 13.53 -7.29 4.98
N ASN A 193 14.27 -8.24 5.54
CA ASN A 193 13.83 -9.63 5.72
C ASN A 193 13.15 -9.90 7.08
N SER A 194 12.88 -8.84 7.85
CA SER A 194 12.36 -8.95 9.21
C SER A 194 10.96 -8.40 9.32
N ALA A 195 10.20 -8.93 10.27
CA ALA A 195 8.97 -8.29 10.70
C ALA A 195 9.29 -7.02 11.49
N LYS A 196 8.36 -6.06 11.47
CA LYS A 196 8.52 -4.74 12.08
C LYS A 196 8.66 -4.86 13.60
N SER A 197 9.41 -3.92 14.16
CA SER A 197 9.49 -3.65 15.60
C SER A 197 9.27 -2.16 15.85
N SER A 198 8.97 -1.81 17.11
CA SER A 198 8.74 -0.42 17.51
C SER A 198 9.94 0.50 17.23
N SER A 199 11.14 -0.05 17.16
CA SER A 199 12.39 0.67 16.88
C SER A 199 12.84 0.63 15.41
N SER A 200 12.20 -0.17 14.57
CA SER A 200 12.60 -0.37 13.18
C SER A 200 11.52 -0.02 12.17
N ARG A 201 10.33 0.41 12.61
CA ARG A 201 9.28 0.86 11.69
C ARG A 201 9.76 2.06 10.86
N GLY A 202 9.45 2.03 9.56
CA GLY A 202 9.57 3.19 8.69
C GLY A 202 8.25 3.53 8.03
N TRP A 203 8.30 4.51 7.12
CA TRP A 203 7.14 5.04 6.41
C TRP A 203 7.37 4.88 4.90
N PRO A 204 6.82 3.80 4.30
CA PRO A 204 7.12 3.47 2.91
C PRO A 204 6.17 4.15 1.91
N VAL A 205 5.04 4.70 2.38
CA VAL A 205 3.96 5.18 1.53
C VAL A 205 3.89 6.70 1.48
N SER A 206 3.25 7.20 0.43
CA SER A 206 2.89 8.61 0.22
C SER A 206 1.51 8.64 -0.42
N ARG A 207 0.69 9.65 -0.09
CA ARG A 207 -0.69 9.73 -0.58
C ARG A 207 -0.76 10.23 -2.03
N PRO A 208 -1.39 9.49 -2.96
CA PRO A 208 -1.53 9.93 -4.36
C PRO A 208 -2.06 11.35 -4.47
N SER A 209 -3.06 11.71 -3.65
CA SER A 209 -3.70 13.04 -3.72
C SER A 209 -2.83 14.21 -3.28
N LEU A 210 -1.73 13.93 -2.57
CA LEU A 210 -0.77 14.92 -2.08
C LEU A 210 0.45 15.07 -3.00
N HIS A 211 0.50 14.31 -4.10
CA HIS A 211 1.58 14.43 -5.07
C HIS A 211 1.43 15.73 -5.86
N SER A 212 2.59 16.28 -6.24
CA SER A 212 2.70 17.53 -6.99
C SER A 212 3.77 17.39 -8.07
N LYS A 213 4.19 18.47 -8.74
CA LYS A 213 5.35 18.38 -9.65
C LYS A 213 6.70 18.52 -8.93
N ASP A 214 6.69 18.86 -7.65
CA ASP A 214 7.91 18.96 -6.84
C ASP A 214 8.08 17.68 -6.02
N ASN A 215 8.89 16.75 -6.53
CA ASN A 215 9.15 15.45 -5.90
C ASN A 215 9.80 15.56 -4.51
N ASN A 216 10.37 16.73 -4.16
CA ASN A 216 10.90 16.99 -2.83
C ASN A 216 9.83 17.47 -1.84
N ALA A 217 8.71 17.99 -2.35
CA ALA A 217 7.54 18.38 -1.56
C ALA A 217 6.56 17.22 -1.33
N TRP A 218 6.76 16.08 -1.97
CA TRP A 218 5.96 14.86 -1.77
C TRP A 218 6.32 14.25 -0.41
N GLY A 219 5.52 14.59 0.60
CA GLY A 219 5.65 14.03 1.93
C GLY A 219 5.46 12.51 1.97
N LEU A 220 6.10 11.89 2.95
CA LEU A 220 5.72 10.56 3.39
C LEU A 220 4.32 10.63 4.02
N TRP A 221 3.68 9.47 4.17
CA TRP A 221 2.41 9.36 4.86
C TRP A 221 2.52 8.39 6.03
N GLY A 222 2.09 8.86 7.18
CA GLY A 222 2.22 8.17 8.45
C GLY A 222 3.46 8.58 9.23
N ASP A 223 4.31 9.48 8.75
CA ASP A 223 5.45 10.00 9.52
C ASP A 223 5.07 11.26 10.32
N GLY A 224 4.08 12.01 9.86
CA GLY A 224 3.63 13.27 10.45
C GLY A 224 2.58 13.15 11.57
N VAL A 225 2.27 14.30 12.16
CA VAL A 225 1.13 14.49 13.07
C VAL A 225 -0.15 14.52 12.24
N GLY A 226 -1.19 13.81 12.67
CA GLY A 226 -2.46 13.76 11.93
C GLY A 226 -2.54 12.66 10.88
N GLU A 227 -1.53 11.79 10.82
CA GLU A 227 -1.38 10.76 9.79
C GLU A 227 -1.40 9.33 10.37
N LYS A 228 -1.70 9.20 11.66
CA LYS A 228 -1.84 7.91 12.34
C LYS A 228 -3.28 7.46 12.35
N MET A 229 -3.48 6.15 12.48
CA MET A 229 -4.81 5.60 12.59
C MET A 229 -5.57 6.16 13.80
N SER A 230 -4.86 6.44 14.90
CA SER A 230 -5.41 7.14 16.07
C SER A 230 -5.92 8.56 15.76
N ASP A 231 -5.26 9.25 14.83
CA ASP A 231 -5.67 10.60 14.40
C ASP A 231 -6.91 10.51 13.50
N TYR A 232 -6.96 9.52 12.60
CA TYR A 232 -8.07 9.33 11.67
C TYR A 232 -9.39 9.03 12.38
N VAL A 233 -9.38 8.13 13.38
CA VAL A 233 -10.61 7.69 14.06
C VAL A 233 -11.25 8.81 14.88
N GLY A 234 -10.46 9.76 15.38
CA GLY A 234 -10.95 10.92 16.13
C GLY A 234 -11.68 10.49 17.41
N ALA A 235 -12.99 10.75 17.47
CA ALA A 235 -13.82 10.39 18.63
C ALA A 235 -14.24 8.90 18.66
N LEU A 236 -13.97 8.16 17.58
CA LEU A 236 -14.16 6.71 17.51
C LEU A 236 -12.93 5.97 18.03
N LEU A 237 -12.95 4.65 17.98
CA LEU A 237 -11.87 3.81 18.48
C LEU A 237 -11.23 3.02 17.34
N TYR A 238 -9.91 3.01 17.32
CA TYR A 238 -9.14 1.97 16.64
C TYR A 238 -8.67 0.95 17.68
N GLN A 239 -8.68 -0.32 17.30
CA GLN A 239 -8.10 -1.41 18.09
C GLN A 239 -7.23 -2.26 17.18
N ALA A 240 -5.93 -2.22 17.42
CA ALA A 240 -4.98 -3.03 16.69
C ALA A 240 -5.31 -4.52 16.88
N PRO A 241 -5.30 -5.32 15.79
CA PRO A 241 -5.38 -6.77 15.88
C PRO A 241 -4.19 -7.35 16.64
N TYR A 242 -4.38 -8.55 17.20
CA TYR A 242 -3.24 -9.31 17.70
C TYR A 242 -2.26 -9.64 16.58
N ARG A 243 -0.98 -9.63 16.93
CA ARG A 243 0.07 -10.19 16.09
C ARG A 243 0.02 -11.72 16.12
N PHE A 244 0.44 -12.37 15.05
CA PHE A 244 0.42 -13.82 14.88
C PHE A 244 0.95 -14.56 16.11
N GLY A 245 0.16 -15.51 16.62
CA GLY A 245 0.52 -16.35 17.75
C GLY A 245 0.55 -15.64 19.11
N SER A 246 0.01 -14.42 19.20
CA SER A 246 -0.01 -13.63 20.44
C SER A 246 -1.43 -13.27 20.87
N THR A 247 -1.57 -12.99 22.16
CA THR A 247 -2.75 -12.34 22.77
C THR A 247 -2.36 -11.12 23.61
N THR A 248 -1.10 -10.70 23.54
CA THR A 248 -0.52 -9.60 24.35
C THR A 248 0.32 -8.63 23.53
N SER A 249 0.59 -8.95 22.27
CA SER A 249 1.34 -8.14 21.32
C SER A 249 0.47 -7.86 20.11
N PHE A 250 0.57 -6.65 19.59
CA PHE A 250 -0.34 -6.12 18.58
C PHE A 250 0.39 -5.72 17.31
N GLU A 251 -0.36 -5.65 16.22
CA GLU A 251 0.11 -5.07 14.97
C GLU A 251 0.31 -3.55 15.08
N PRO A 252 1.18 -2.94 14.25
CA PRO A 252 2.02 -3.59 13.24
C PRO A 252 3.39 -4.03 13.77
N ASP A 253 3.78 -3.65 14.98
CA ASP A 253 5.19 -3.69 15.41
C ASP A 253 5.45 -4.65 16.59
N GLY A 254 4.43 -5.40 17.04
CA GLY A 254 4.53 -6.33 18.16
C GLY A 254 4.60 -5.68 19.54
N SER A 255 4.40 -4.37 19.63
CA SER A 255 4.29 -3.66 20.91
C SER A 255 2.95 -3.93 21.59
N THR A 256 2.75 -3.30 22.75
CA THR A 256 1.48 -3.30 23.49
C THR A 256 0.54 -2.18 23.05
N THR A 257 0.91 -1.39 22.05
CA THR A 257 0.11 -0.27 21.53
C THR A 257 -1.10 -0.81 20.76
N GLN A 258 -2.28 -0.29 21.08
CA GLN A 258 -3.56 -0.79 20.57
C GLN A 258 -4.38 0.27 19.85
N ASP A 259 -4.13 1.55 20.13
CA ASP A 259 -4.93 2.67 19.66
C ASP A 259 -4.59 3.14 18.24
N GLY A 260 -3.57 2.53 17.61
CA GLY A 260 -3.17 2.87 16.25
C GLY A 260 -2.28 4.10 16.15
N SER A 261 -1.79 4.65 17.28
CA SER A 261 -0.79 5.73 17.30
C SER A 261 0.55 5.32 16.66
N ASN A 262 0.76 4.02 16.47
CA ASN A 262 1.92 3.40 15.85
C ASN A 262 1.64 2.84 14.44
N LEU A 263 0.45 3.12 13.87
CA LEU A 263 0.03 2.65 12.56
C LEU A 263 -0.29 3.85 11.65
N THR A 264 0.22 3.82 10.42
CA THR A 264 -0.17 4.78 9.37
C THR A 264 -1.68 4.72 9.14
N ASP A 265 -2.31 5.87 8.95
CA ASP A 265 -3.68 5.95 8.46
C ASP A 265 -3.76 5.45 7.00
N PHE A 266 -3.85 4.13 6.85
CA PHE A 266 -4.02 3.51 5.54
C PHE A 266 -5.41 3.77 4.96
N VAL A 267 -6.39 4.21 5.75
CA VAL A 267 -7.70 4.57 5.24
C VAL A 267 -7.61 5.81 4.35
N SER A 268 -6.97 6.89 4.82
CA SER A 268 -6.78 8.08 4.00
C SER A 268 -5.92 7.80 2.76
N LEU A 269 -4.94 6.89 2.86
CA LEU A 269 -4.17 6.46 1.70
C LEU A 269 -5.05 5.75 0.67
N CYS A 270 -5.75 4.70 1.08
CA CYS A 270 -6.54 3.86 0.17
C CYS A 270 -7.72 4.62 -0.42
N THR A 271 -8.34 5.53 0.34
CA THR A 271 -9.54 6.27 -0.09
C THR A 271 -9.25 7.46 -1.01
N ASP A 272 -7.97 7.81 -1.25
CA ASP A 272 -7.61 8.68 -2.37
C ASP A 272 -8.11 8.10 -3.71
N CYS A 273 -7.94 6.78 -3.89
CA CYS A 273 -8.43 6.03 -5.05
C CYS A 273 -9.80 5.39 -4.76
N HIS A 274 -9.90 4.58 -3.71
CA HIS A 274 -11.10 3.80 -3.39
C HIS A 274 -12.07 4.59 -2.50
N ASN A 275 -12.89 5.44 -3.10
CA ASN A 275 -13.91 6.21 -2.39
C ASN A 275 -15.32 6.01 -2.97
N SER A 276 -16.27 6.80 -2.48
CA SER A 276 -17.67 6.73 -2.85
C SER A 276 -17.98 7.25 -4.26
N THR A 277 -17.00 7.85 -4.95
CA THR A 277 -17.21 8.57 -6.22
C THR A 277 -16.36 8.06 -7.37
N ASN A 278 -15.17 7.53 -7.10
CA ASN A 278 -14.28 7.03 -8.14
C ASN A 278 -14.82 5.72 -8.71
N THR A 279 -15.03 5.71 -10.03
CA THR A 279 -15.28 4.48 -10.78
C THR A 279 -13.94 3.95 -11.29
N ILE A 280 -13.58 2.75 -10.87
CA ILE A 280 -12.31 2.10 -11.21
C ILE A 280 -12.64 0.78 -11.88
N TYR A 281 -12.30 0.63 -13.16
CA TYR A 281 -12.46 -0.62 -13.87
C TYR A 281 -11.33 -1.58 -13.50
N SER A 282 -11.67 -2.82 -13.12
CA SER A 282 -10.69 -3.89 -12.94
C SER A 282 -10.69 -4.81 -14.15
N THR A 283 -9.55 -4.89 -14.82
CA THR A 283 -9.36 -5.83 -15.94
C THR A 283 -9.38 -7.28 -15.45
N THR A 284 -8.77 -7.56 -14.30
CA THR A 284 -8.76 -8.89 -13.66
C THR A 284 -10.17 -9.39 -13.34
N LEU A 285 -11.05 -8.52 -12.81
CA LEU A 285 -12.42 -8.91 -12.44
C LEU A 285 -13.44 -8.71 -13.58
N GLY A 286 -13.05 -8.05 -14.68
CA GLY A 286 -13.91 -7.79 -15.83
C GLY A 286 -15.05 -6.82 -15.53
N GLY A 287 -14.83 -5.81 -14.69
CA GLY A 287 -15.87 -4.85 -14.32
C GLY A 287 -15.42 -3.82 -13.29
N ASP A 288 -16.32 -2.88 -12.97
CA ASP A 288 -16.03 -1.82 -12.01
C ASP A 288 -15.91 -2.34 -10.58
N LEU A 289 -14.84 -1.93 -9.91
CA LEU A 289 -14.66 -2.12 -8.49
C LEU A 289 -15.77 -1.42 -7.72
N ARG A 290 -16.12 -1.98 -6.56
CA ARG A 290 -17.09 -1.35 -5.68
C ARG A 290 -16.49 -0.11 -5.04
N THR A 291 -17.26 0.96 -5.05
CA THR A 291 -16.97 2.17 -4.31
C THR A 291 -16.97 1.89 -2.81
N ILE A 292 -16.12 2.60 -2.08
CA ILE A 292 -16.01 2.49 -0.62
C ILE A 292 -16.43 3.81 0.01
N ASP A 293 -17.37 3.78 0.94
CA ASP A 293 -17.66 4.92 1.81
C ASP A 293 -17.20 4.61 3.22
N TRP A 294 -15.95 4.97 3.55
CA TRP A 294 -15.39 4.74 4.88
C TRP A 294 -15.70 5.87 5.87
N VAL A 295 -16.20 7.01 5.36
CA VAL A 295 -16.24 8.28 6.10
C VAL A 295 -17.63 8.64 6.58
N THR A 296 -18.68 8.30 5.83
CA THR A 296 -20.05 8.68 6.18
C THR A 296 -20.50 7.94 7.44
N THR A 297 -20.85 8.70 8.46
CA THR A 297 -21.34 8.17 9.74
C THR A 297 -22.85 7.90 9.67
N GLY A 298 -23.31 6.84 10.36
CA GLY A 298 -24.70 6.67 10.80
C GLY A 298 -25.50 5.54 10.15
N GLY A 299 -26.12 4.68 10.98
CA GLY A 299 -27.29 3.84 10.68
C GLY A 299 -27.08 2.60 9.79
N ASP A 300 -28.08 1.71 9.79
CA ASP A 300 -28.07 0.44 9.01
C ASP A 300 -28.57 0.59 7.56
N SER A 301 -28.62 1.80 7.01
CA SER A 301 -29.27 2.06 5.71
C SER A 301 -28.33 1.85 4.52
N SER A 302 -28.88 1.62 3.34
CA SER A 302 -28.10 1.54 2.08
C SER A 302 -27.42 2.85 1.66
N THR A 303 -27.75 3.96 2.31
CA THR A 303 -27.10 5.28 2.12
C THR A 303 -26.06 5.60 3.19
N SER A 304 -25.82 4.68 4.11
CA SER A 304 -24.86 4.81 5.21
C SER A 304 -23.47 4.33 4.81
N GLY A 305 -22.43 4.80 5.50
CA GLY A 305 -21.05 4.32 5.29
C GLY A 305 -20.81 2.89 5.77
N ASP A 306 -19.57 2.41 5.61
CA ASP A 306 -19.15 1.05 5.95
C ASP A 306 -19.12 0.80 7.46
N LYS A 307 -19.62 -0.37 7.90
CA LYS A 307 -19.66 -0.78 9.32
C LYS A 307 -18.28 -1.11 9.91
N HIS A 308 -17.28 -1.36 9.07
CA HIS A 308 -15.88 -1.41 9.49
C HIS A 308 -15.21 -0.03 9.38
N GLY A 309 -15.87 0.95 8.75
CA GLY A 309 -15.47 2.35 8.71
C GLY A 309 -16.12 3.15 9.84
N LYS A 310 -16.44 4.42 9.58
CA LYS A 310 -17.03 5.32 10.60
C LYS A 310 -18.53 5.11 10.86
N ASN A 311 -19.15 4.09 10.27
CA ASN A 311 -20.57 3.82 10.52
C ASN A 311 -20.75 2.95 11.78
N TYR A 312 -21.58 3.43 12.70
CA TYR A 312 -21.83 2.76 13.97
C TYR A 312 -22.59 1.44 13.78
N ALA A 313 -22.13 0.38 14.44
CA ALA A 313 -23.02 -0.73 14.76
C ALA A 313 -24.10 -0.24 15.73
N THR A 314 -25.36 -0.52 15.40
CA THR A 314 -26.52 0.09 16.06
C THR A 314 -26.96 -0.63 17.34
N VAL A 315 -26.50 -1.88 17.56
CA VAL A 315 -26.94 -2.71 18.69
C VAL A 315 -25.77 -3.42 19.37
N GLY A 316 -25.41 -4.61 18.92
CA GLY A 316 -24.30 -5.41 19.44
C GLY A 316 -23.44 -5.94 18.29
N ILE A 317 -22.31 -6.53 18.66
CA ILE A 317 -21.44 -7.24 17.72
C ILE A 317 -20.85 -8.47 18.42
N ASP A 318 -21.10 -9.67 17.92
CA ASP A 318 -20.46 -10.88 18.46
C ASP A 318 -18.98 -10.92 18.02
N ILE A 319 -18.08 -10.40 18.87
CA ILE A 319 -16.66 -10.17 18.57
C ILE A 319 -15.71 -10.90 19.51
N LYS A 320 -14.49 -11.13 19.01
CA LYS A 320 -13.37 -11.74 19.70
C LYS A 320 -12.39 -10.69 20.21
N PRO A 321 -11.65 -10.99 21.30
CA PRO A 321 -10.49 -10.19 21.68
C PRO A 321 -9.53 -9.98 20.50
N PRO A 322 -8.85 -8.81 20.46
CA PRO A 322 -8.80 -7.80 21.52
C PRO A 322 -9.99 -6.83 21.52
N PHE A 323 -10.89 -6.95 20.55
CA PHE A 323 -12.10 -6.16 20.51
C PHE A 323 -13.04 -6.55 21.68
N SER A 324 -13.75 -5.55 22.20
CA SER A 324 -14.66 -5.70 23.33
C SER A 324 -16.07 -5.26 22.99
N ASN A 325 -17.05 -6.05 23.41
CA ASN A 325 -18.47 -5.73 23.32
C ASN A 325 -18.82 -4.40 24.02
N SER A 326 -18.07 -3.98 25.02
CA SER A 326 -18.29 -2.69 25.70
C SER A 326 -18.10 -1.48 24.78
N ASN A 327 -17.39 -1.66 23.67
CA ASN A 327 -17.09 -0.63 22.67
C ASN A 327 -17.82 -0.91 21.34
N SER A 328 -18.86 -1.75 21.36
CA SER A 328 -19.63 -2.08 20.17
C SER A 328 -20.08 -0.83 19.41
N GLY A 329 -19.87 -0.84 18.11
CA GLY A 329 -20.20 0.27 17.21
C GLY A 329 -19.22 1.44 17.21
N GLN A 330 -18.18 1.43 18.02
CA GLN A 330 -17.17 2.50 18.03
C GLN A 330 -15.92 2.16 17.21
N TYR A 331 -15.76 0.90 16.80
CA TYR A 331 -14.55 0.44 16.13
C TYR A 331 -14.52 0.86 14.66
N VAL A 332 -13.43 1.50 14.27
CA VAL A 332 -13.04 1.75 12.88
C VAL A 332 -11.80 0.91 12.60
N LEU A 333 -11.80 0.18 11.50
CA LEU A 333 -10.67 -0.64 11.06
C LEU A 333 -9.79 0.15 10.09
N SER A 334 -8.52 -0.26 10.01
CA SER A 334 -7.62 0.08 8.92
C SER A 334 -7.87 -0.85 7.73
N CYS A 335 -7.65 -0.38 6.51
CA CYS A 335 -7.72 -1.23 5.31
C CYS A 335 -6.77 -2.43 5.40
N THR A 336 -5.59 -2.23 6.02
CA THR A 336 -4.56 -3.27 6.18
C THR A 336 -4.87 -4.29 7.28
N ASP A 337 -5.94 -4.10 8.06
CA ASP A 337 -6.38 -5.14 9.01
C ASP A 337 -6.89 -6.39 8.29
N CYS A 338 -7.38 -6.22 7.06
CA CYS A 338 -7.92 -7.29 6.23
C CYS A 338 -7.15 -7.50 4.92
N HIS A 339 -6.62 -6.43 4.32
CA HIS A 339 -6.07 -6.47 2.97
C HIS A 339 -4.54 -6.46 2.91
N GLU A 340 -4.00 -7.26 2.00
CA GLU A 340 -2.63 -7.14 1.50
C GLU A 340 -2.55 -5.95 0.53
N PRO A 341 -1.58 -5.04 0.70
CA PRO A 341 -1.50 -3.82 -0.10
C PRO A 341 -1.01 -4.07 -1.54
N HIS A 342 -0.36 -5.19 -1.82
CA HIS A 342 0.18 -5.49 -3.16
C HIS A 342 -0.60 -6.61 -3.85
N GLY A 343 -0.54 -7.82 -3.28
CA GLY A 343 -1.22 -8.98 -3.84
C GLY A 343 -1.41 -10.11 -2.85
N SER A 344 -2.34 -11.00 -3.16
CA SER A 344 -2.67 -12.14 -2.33
C SER A 344 -3.13 -13.32 -3.19
N PRO A 345 -3.05 -14.56 -2.68
CA PRO A 345 -3.54 -15.75 -3.38
C PRO A 345 -5.07 -15.89 -3.31
N ASN A 346 -5.81 -14.77 -3.30
CA ASN A 346 -7.26 -14.72 -3.44
C ASN A 346 -7.71 -13.44 -4.17
N ASP A 347 -8.92 -13.49 -4.73
CA ASP A 347 -9.54 -12.45 -5.56
C ASP A 347 -9.81 -11.11 -4.85
N TYR A 348 -9.70 -11.07 -3.52
CA TYR A 348 -10.10 -9.93 -2.69
C TYR A 348 -8.93 -9.27 -1.97
N LEU A 349 -7.69 -9.61 -2.34
CA LEU A 349 -6.49 -9.11 -1.68
C LEU A 349 -6.48 -9.38 -0.18
N ILE A 350 -7.09 -10.47 0.30
CA ILE A 350 -7.21 -10.74 1.74
C ILE A 350 -5.94 -11.36 2.28
N ARG A 351 -5.53 -10.88 3.46
CA ARG A 351 -4.42 -11.41 4.25
C ARG A 351 -4.60 -12.88 4.59
N ARG A 352 -3.49 -13.60 4.73
CA ARG A 352 -3.49 -15.02 5.13
C ARG A 352 -3.50 -15.21 6.64
N GLU A 353 -3.15 -14.17 7.38
CA GLU A 353 -3.18 -14.09 8.83
C GLU A 353 -3.85 -12.78 9.24
N VAL A 354 -4.79 -12.87 10.17
CA VAL A 354 -5.52 -11.73 10.74
C VAL A 354 -5.81 -12.03 12.21
N ASN A 355 -5.59 -11.03 13.07
CA ASN A 355 -5.91 -11.07 14.50
C ASN A 355 -5.31 -12.28 15.24
N GLY A 356 -4.02 -12.51 15.04
CA GLY A 356 -3.24 -13.51 15.77
C GLY A 356 -3.32 -14.92 15.19
N GLY A 357 -4.10 -15.15 14.14
CA GLY A 357 -4.37 -16.47 13.59
C GLY A 357 -4.36 -16.53 12.07
N VAL A 358 -3.98 -17.70 11.54
CA VAL A 358 -4.04 -17.99 10.10
C VAL A 358 -5.48 -18.32 9.70
N LEU A 359 -5.89 -17.84 8.53
CA LEU A 359 -7.18 -18.21 7.95
C LEU A 359 -7.23 -19.73 7.69
N THR A 360 -8.26 -20.42 8.17
CA THR A 360 -8.40 -21.88 8.02
C THR A 360 -8.71 -22.35 6.60
N GLY A 361 -8.82 -21.42 5.64
CA GLY A 361 -9.07 -21.69 4.24
C GLY A 361 -8.92 -20.43 3.40
N THR A 362 -9.13 -20.55 2.09
CA THR A 362 -8.98 -19.43 1.14
C THR A 362 -10.27 -18.61 1.04
N VAL A 363 -10.14 -17.30 1.16
CA VAL A 363 -11.24 -16.36 0.88
C VAL A 363 -11.48 -16.31 -0.62
N GLY A 364 -12.73 -16.19 -1.05
CA GLY A 364 -13.10 -16.32 -2.45
C GLY A 364 -14.61 -16.27 -2.65
N SER A 365 -15.09 -16.64 -3.82
CA SER A 365 -16.51 -16.58 -4.20
C SER A 365 -17.37 -17.77 -3.72
N GLY A 366 -16.80 -18.68 -2.92
CA GLY A 366 -17.49 -19.82 -2.33
C GLY A 366 -18.58 -19.45 -1.31
N THR A 367 -19.47 -20.41 -0.99
CA THR A 367 -20.61 -20.20 -0.07
C THR A 367 -20.23 -19.96 1.39
N LYS A 368 -18.96 -20.15 1.78
CA LYS A 368 -18.49 -20.00 3.16
C LYS A 368 -17.06 -19.43 3.28
N SER A 369 -16.43 -19.12 2.16
CA SER A 369 -15.01 -18.75 2.08
C SER A 369 -14.70 -17.46 2.84
N PHE A 370 -15.57 -16.47 2.75
CA PHE A 370 -15.43 -15.21 3.52
C PHE A 370 -15.52 -15.43 5.03
N GLY A 371 -16.26 -16.44 5.48
CA GLY A 371 -16.35 -16.77 6.89
C GLY A 371 -15.00 -17.21 7.50
N TYR A 372 -13.99 -17.58 6.68
CA TYR A 372 -12.64 -17.78 7.19
C TYR A 372 -12.01 -16.49 7.70
N LEU A 373 -12.19 -15.36 7.01
CA LEU A 373 -11.76 -14.04 7.47
C LEU A 373 -12.60 -13.57 8.65
N CYS A 374 -13.93 -13.62 8.52
CA CYS A 374 -14.82 -13.05 9.54
C CYS A 374 -14.59 -13.70 10.91
N ARG A 375 -14.28 -15.01 10.96
CA ARG A 375 -13.98 -15.75 12.21
C ARG A 375 -12.73 -15.25 12.93
N GLN A 376 -11.89 -14.44 12.32
CA GLN A 376 -10.71 -13.90 13.01
C GLN A 376 -11.09 -12.82 14.03
N CYS A 377 -12.15 -12.06 13.74
CA CYS A 377 -12.60 -10.96 14.60
C CYS A 377 -13.99 -11.19 15.20
N HIS A 378 -14.84 -11.97 14.54
CA HIS A 378 -16.18 -12.30 15.01
C HIS A 378 -16.25 -13.69 15.63
N LEU A 379 -17.13 -13.85 16.62
CA LEU A 379 -17.56 -15.17 17.06
C LEU A 379 -18.32 -15.83 15.90
N ASP A 380 -18.33 -17.15 15.87
CA ASP A 380 -19.20 -17.91 14.97
C ASP A 380 -19.93 -18.96 15.78
N ASP A 381 -20.71 -19.78 15.09
CA ASP A 381 -21.52 -20.83 15.69
C ASP A 381 -20.72 -21.84 16.53
N VAL A 382 -19.38 -21.92 16.41
CA VAL A 382 -18.54 -22.71 17.34
C VAL A 382 -18.79 -22.27 18.78
N SER A 383 -18.88 -20.96 19.02
CA SER A 383 -19.03 -20.38 20.35
C SER A 383 -20.38 -20.69 21.01
N TYR A 384 -21.38 -21.16 20.25
CA TYR A 384 -22.74 -21.36 20.74
C TYR A 384 -23.24 -22.80 20.59
N ASN A 385 -22.83 -23.51 19.52
CA ASN A 385 -23.33 -24.84 19.19
C ASN A 385 -22.26 -25.78 18.60
N GLY A 386 -20.99 -25.36 18.59
CA GLY A 386 -19.86 -26.18 18.13
C GLY A 386 -19.69 -26.29 16.61
N LYS A 387 -20.52 -25.62 15.80
CA LYS A 387 -20.43 -25.71 14.33
C LYS A 387 -19.59 -24.58 13.73
N ALA A 388 -18.42 -24.92 13.21
CA ALA A 388 -17.55 -23.95 12.56
C ALA A 388 -18.12 -23.42 11.24
N ASN A 389 -18.01 -22.11 11.05
CA ASN A 389 -18.33 -21.42 9.79
C ASN A 389 -19.78 -21.70 9.33
N PHE A 390 -20.72 -21.69 10.28
CA PHE A 390 -22.15 -21.91 10.05
C PHE A 390 -22.98 -20.63 10.12
N TRP A 391 -22.62 -19.71 11.03
CA TRP A 391 -23.18 -18.36 11.16
C TRP A 391 -24.70 -18.27 11.36
N GLU A 392 -25.38 -19.37 11.73
CA GLU A 392 -26.82 -19.35 11.94
C GLU A 392 -27.16 -18.53 13.18
N TYR A 393 -26.34 -18.65 14.25
CA TYR A 393 -26.62 -17.97 15.50
C TYR A 393 -26.65 -16.45 15.30
N ILE A 394 -25.61 -15.89 14.71
CA ILE A 394 -25.46 -14.43 14.55
C ILE A 394 -26.49 -13.87 13.56
N HIS A 395 -26.86 -14.62 12.53
CA HIS A 395 -27.82 -14.13 11.55
C HIS A 395 -29.29 -14.28 11.97
N HIS A 396 -29.60 -15.15 12.93
CA HIS A 396 -31.00 -15.52 13.24
C HIS A 396 -31.38 -15.65 14.72
N LYS A 397 -30.41 -15.69 15.65
CA LYS A 397 -30.64 -16.07 17.05
C LYS A 397 -29.99 -15.13 18.06
N SER A 398 -28.96 -14.39 17.68
CA SER A 398 -28.39 -13.34 18.54
C SER A 398 -29.48 -12.30 18.86
N ALA A 399 -29.30 -11.57 19.96
CA ALA A 399 -30.28 -10.59 20.42
C ALA A 399 -30.54 -9.49 19.38
N ASP A 400 -29.57 -9.25 18.50
CA ASP A 400 -29.51 -8.22 17.47
C ASP A 400 -29.49 -8.78 16.04
N HIS A 401 -29.95 -10.03 15.87
CA HIS A 401 -29.85 -10.70 14.59
C HIS A 401 -30.53 -9.90 13.46
N PRO A 402 -29.85 -9.70 12.31
CA PRO A 402 -30.39 -8.88 11.23
C PRO A 402 -31.56 -9.52 10.47
N TYR A 403 -31.72 -10.85 10.55
CA TYR A 403 -32.69 -11.57 9.72
C TYR A 403 -33.59 -12.52 10.53
N THR A 404 -34.90 -12.25 10.52
CA THR A 404 -35.85 -13.14 11.20
C THR A 404 -36.03 -14.47 10.45
N GLN A 405 -36.16 -15.58 11.20
CA GLN A 405 -36.30 -16.93 10.63
C GLN A 405 -37.59 -17.16 9.83
N SER A 406 -38.57 -16.25 9.89
CA SER A 406 -39.83 -16.39 9.16
C SER A 406 -39.70 -16.19 7.64
N ARG A 407 -38.53 -15.74 7.15
CA ARG A 407 -38.28 -15.41 5.73
C ARG A 407 -37.11 -16.15 5.08
N CYS A 408 -36.74 -17.34 5.58
CA CYS A 408 -35.57 -18.09 5.10
C CYS A 408 -35.52 -18.29 3.57
N ARG A 409 -36.66 -18.54 2.91
CA ARG A 409 -36.70 -18.77 1.45
C ARG A 409 -36.26 -17.56 0.63
N ASN A 410 -36.39 -16.34 1.16
CA ASN A 410 -35.98 -15.12 0.46
C ASN A 410 -34.45 -15.03 0.31
N CYS A 411 -33.73 -15.60 1.29
CA CYS A 411 -32.27 -15.57 1.33
C CYS A 411 -31.66 -16.89 0.82
N HIS A 412 -32.20 -18.03 1.25
CA HIS A 412 -31.65 -19.36 0.98
C HIS A 412 -32.25 -20.07 -0.24
N GLY A 413 -33.28 -19.50 -0.87
CA GLY A 413 -34.02 -20.16 -1.96
C GLY A 413 -34.92 -21.31 -1.47
N SER A 414 -35.41 -22.12 -2.40
CA SER A 414 -36.25 -23.29 -2.10
C SER A 414 -35.41 -24.58 -2.04
N GLY A 415 -35.27 -25.16 -0.85
CA GLY A 415 -34.70 -26.50 -0.66
C GLY A 415 -33.83 -26.64 0.59
N GLY A 416 -33.66 -27.88 1.07
CA GLY A 416 -32.79 -28.23 2.20
C GLY A 416 -33.42 -28.11 3.59
N ASN A 417 -33.08 -29.05 4.48
CA ASN A 417 -33.25 -28.92 5.93
C ASN A 417 -31.95 -29.40 6.61
N PRO A 418 -31.05 -28.49 7.04
CA PRO A 418 -31.20 -27.02 7.03
C PRO A 418 -31.08 -26.40 5.62
N PRO A 419 -31.55 -25.15 5.43
CA PRO A 419 -31.39 -24.41 4.18
C PRO A 419 -29.91 -24.31 3.74
N PRO A 420 -29.63 -24.27 2.41
CA PRO A 420 -28.25 -24.20 1.92
C PRO A 420 -27.57 -22.88 2.31
N PRO A 421 -26.23 -22.89 2.51
CA PRO A 421 -25.48 -21.68 2.86
C PRO A 421 -25.45 -20.67 1.71
N ILE A 422 -25.44 -19.39 2.05
CA ILE A 422 -25.40 -18.26 1.10
C ILE A 422 -23.95 -17.80 0.97
N ARG A 423 -23.51 -17.48 -0.26
CA ARG A 423 -22.23 -16.81 -0.51
C ARG A 423 -22.16 -15.52 0.29
N CYS A 424 -21.23 -15.43 1.24
CA CYS A 424 -21.14 -14.29 2.14
C CYS A 424 -20.91 -12.98 1.36
N SER A 425 -20.15 -13.01 0.27
CA SER A 425 -19.87 -11.84 -0.58
C SER A 425 -21.09 -11.24 -1.29
N LEU A 426 -22.25 -11.92 -1.25
CA LEU A 426 -23.52 -11.35 -1.71
C LEU A 426 -24.10 -10.32 -0.74
N CYS A 427 -23.76 -10.43 0.54
CA CYS A 427 -24.31 -9.61 1.62
C CYS A 427 -23.23 -8.86 2.41
N HIS A 428 -21.98 -9.33 2.38
CA HIS A 428 -20.85 -8.74 3.10
C HIS A 428 -19.85 -8.20 2.08
N SER A 429 -19.99 -6.92 1.75
CA SER A 429 -19.04 -6.16 0.94
C SER A 429 -19.10 -4.67 1.29
N HIS A 430 -18.13 -3.89 0.84
CA HIS A 430 -18.24 -2.43 0.96
C HIS A 430 -19.54 -1.92 0.34
N GLY A 431 -20.22 -0.99 1.04
CA GLY A 431 -21.53 -0.44 0.66
C GLY A 431 -22.72 -1.39 0.82
N SER A 432 -22.56 -2.53 1.50
CA SER A 432 -23.67 -3.43 1.82
C SER A 432 -24.42 -3.04 3.09
N SER A 433 -25.69 -3.42 3.15
CA SER A 433 -26.67 -3.20 4.22
C SER A 433 -27.60 -4.41 4.29
N ALA A 434 -28.40 -4.51 5.36
CA ALA A 434 -29.38 -5.58 5.49
C ALA A 434 -30.46 -5.56 4.38
N ASP A 435 -30.66 -4.40 3.74
CA ASP A 435 -31.70 -4.18 2.73
C ASP A 435 -31.23 -4.48 1.30
N ASN A 436 -29.93 -4.57 1.03
CA ASN A 436 -29.38 -4.72 -0.33
C ASN A 436 -28.51 -5.98 -0.51
N ARG A 437 -29.18 -7.11 -0.73
CA ARG A 437 -28.50 -8.33 -1.21
C ARG A 437 -28.14 -8.21 -2.69
N ARG A 438 -26.90 -8.58 -3.06
CA ARG A 438 -26.53 -8.74 -4.47
C ARG A 438 -27.38 -9.83 -5.14
N THR A 439 -27.94 -9.51 -6.30
CA THR A 439 -28.45 -10.48 -7.26
C THR A 439 -27.44 -10.57 -8.39
N PHE A 440 -27.02 -11.78 -8.76
CA PHE A 440 -26.18 -12.00 -9.94
C PHE A 440 -27.07 -12.34 -11.12
#